data_AF-A0AA45WQ30-F1
#
_entry.id   AF-A0AA45WQ30-F1
#
_cell.length_a   1.000
_cell.length_b   1.000
_cell.length_c   1.000
_cell.angle_alpha   90.00
_cell.angle_beta   90.00
_cell.angle_gamma   90.00
#
_symmetry.space_group_name_H-M   'P 1'
#
loop_
_entity.id
_entity.type
_entity.pdbx_description
1 polymer ?
#
loop_
_entity_poly.entity_id
_entity_poly.type
_entity_poly.pdbx_seq_one_letter_code
_entity_poly.pdbx_strand_id
1 'polypeptide(L)'
;MSNGAVLILSIPEWTESNQALTREMQSVWLYDRGNDAYLYCFKLADGQEYAIAFAKEHAGVLLADERTKEPFAMLITAQPLAAEEYSPYLLISDVVLKKHPKAGW
;
A
#
# COMPACT_ATOMS: atom_id res chain seq x y z
N MET A 1 -5.69 -19.28 1.19
CA MET A 1 -5.01 -17.97 1.15
C MET A 1 -3.54 -18.26 1.39
N SER A 2 -2.65 -17.81 0.51
CA SER A 2 -1.20 -17.98 0.68
C SER A 2 -0.75 -17.31 1.99
N ASN A 3 0.17 -17.94 2.72
CA ASN A 3 0.76 -17.52 4.00
C ASN A 3 1.64 -16.23 3.90
N GLY A 4 1.22 -15.23 3.11
CA GLY A 4 1.95 -13.99 2.90
C GLY A 4 1.73 -12.97 4.01
N ALA A 5 2.70 -12.09 4.24
CA ALA A 5 2.52 -10.95 5.15
C ALA A 5 1.43 -10.01 4.62
N VAL A 6 0.70 -9.36 5.54
CA VAL A 6 -0.31 -8.36 5.20
C VAL A 6 0.05 -7.04 5.88
N LEU A 7 0.19 -5.98 5.11
CA LEU A 7 0.29 -4.61 5.59
C LEU A 7 -1.11 -4.01 5.68
N ILE A 8 -1.54 -3.62 6.87
CA ILE A 8 -2.84 -2.98 7.09
C ILE A 8 -2.62 -1.46 7.20
N LEU A 9 -3.31 -0.71 6.35
CA LEU A 9 -3.30 0.75 6.33
C LEU A 9 -4.68 1.27 6.74
N SER A 10 -4.74 1.92 7.89
CA SER A 10 -5.92 2.65 8.35
C SER A 10 -5.80 4.10 7.87
N ILE A 11 -6.60 4.46 6.87
CA ILE A 11 -6.65 5.79 6.24
C ILE A 11 -8.09 6.31 6.42
N PRO A 12 -8.38 7.11 7.47
CA PRO A 12 -9.74 7.54 7.80
C PRO A 12 -10.48 8.28 6.67
N GLU A 13 -9.73 8.98 5.81
CA GLU A 13 -10.23 9.71 4.66
C GLU A 13 -10.55 8.80 3.46
N TRP A 14 -10.33 7.49 3.57
CA TRP A 14 -10.62 6.53 2.52
C TRP A 14 -12.14 6.35 2.36
N THR A 15 -12.71 7.03 1.37
CA THR A 15 -14.15 7.05 1.12
C THR A 15 -14.63 5.97 0.15
N GLU A 16 -13.71 5.22 -0.47
CA GLU A 16 -14.06 4.21 -1.47
C GLU A 16 -14.64 2.97 -0.78
N SER A 17 -15.98 2.93 -0.73
CA SER A 17 -16.76 1.97 0.04
C SER A 17 -17.04 0.64 -0.69
N ASN A 18 -16.72 0.54 -1.98
CA ASN A 18 -17.46 -0.39 -2.87
C ASN A 18 -16.65 -1.47 -3.59
N GLN A 19 -15.35 -1.63 -3.36
CA GLN A 19 -14.58 -2.57 -4.19
C GLN A 19 -14.10 -3.78 -3.42
N ALA A 20 -15.02 -4.75 -3.31
CA ALA A 20 -14.67 -6.14 -3.11
C ALA A 20 -13.59 -6.55 -4.12
N LEU A 21 -12.42 -6.97 -3.62
CA LEU A 21 -11.41 -7.71 -4.36
C LEU A 21 -11.05 -7.13 -5.74
N THR A 22 -10.86 -5.82 -5.87
CA THR A 22 -10.26 -5.30 -7.11
C THR A 22 -8.80 -5.67 -7.16
N ARG A 23 -8.45 -6.51 -8.14
CA ARG A 23 -7.07 -6.74 -8.51
C ARG A 23 -6.50 -5.44 -9.04
N GLU A 24 -5.44 -4.97 -8.39
CA GLU A 24 -4.57 -3.93 -8.93
C GLU A 24 -4.17 -4.31 -10.37
N MET A 25 -4.29 -3.36 -11.30
CA MET A 25 -3.84 -3.59 -12.68
C MET A 25 -2.37 -3.24 -12.85
N GLN A 26 -1.92 -2.16 -12.19
CA GLN A 26 -0.57 -1.61 -12.28
C GLN A 26 -0.23 -0.82 -11.02
N SER A 27 1.03 -0.92 -10.56
CA SER A 27 1.58 -0.08 -9.50
C SER A 27 3.04 0.29 -9.75
N VAL A 28 3.44 1.38 -9.11
CA VAL A 28 4.81 1.88 -9.11
C VAL A 28 5.13 2.56 -7.79
N TRP A 29 6.37 2.40 -7.34
CA TRP A 29 6.92 3.15 -6.21
C TRP A 29 7.68 4.37 -6.72
N LEU A 30 7.34 5.54 -6.21
CA LEU A 30 8.03 6.81 -6.46
C LEU A 30 8.63 7.34 -5.16
N TYR A 31 9.63 8.22 -5.29
CA TYR A 31 10.16 8.98 -4.16
C TYR A 31 10.04 10.47 -4.47
N ASP A 32 9.23 11.15 -3.66
CA ASP A 32 9.08 12.59 -3.68
C ASP A 32 10.12 13.23 -2.76
N ARG A 33 11.15 13.80 -3.38
CA ARG A 33 12.22 14.51 -2.65
C ARG A 33 11.74 15.77 -1.94
N GLY A 34 10.70 16.44 -2.47
CA GLY A 34 10.23 17.71 -1.91
C GLY A 34 9.55 17.52 -0.56
N ASN A 35 8.84 16.41 -0.40
CA ASN A 35 8.12 16.05 0.82
C ASN A 35 8.79 14.93 1.63
N ASP A 36 9.97 14.48 1.20
CA ASP A 36 10.71 13.35 1.76
C ASP A 36 9.82 12.12 2.01
N ALA A 37 9.10 11.70 0.96
CA ALA A 37 8.07 10.67 1.06
C ALA A 37 8.18 9.65 -0.08
N TYR A 38 7.89 8.39 0.23
CA TYR A 38 7.67 7.34 -0.77
C TYR A 38 6.20 7.29 -1.13
N LEU A 39 5.91 7.26 -2.43
CA LEU A 39 4.56 7.17 -2.93
C LEU A 39 4.36 5.77 -3.52
N TYR A 40 3.35 5.07 -3.03
CA TYR A 40 2.83 3.89 -3.72
C TYR A 40 1.67 4.33 -4.60
N CYS A 41 1.94 4.41 -5.90
CA CYS A 41 0.93 4.78 -6.89
C CYS A 41 0.37 3.50 -7.52
N PHE A 42 -0.95 3.40 -7.61
CA PHE A 42 -1.61 2.24 -8.21
C PHE A 42 -2.87 2.63 -8.98
N LYS A 43 -3.23 1.77 -9.93
CA LYS A 43 -4.40 1.92 -10.78
C LYS A 43 -5.35 0.74 -10.61
N LEU A 44 -6.62 1.04 -10.34
CA LEU A 44 -7.68 0.05 -10.22
C LEU A 44 -8.24 -0.33 -11.61
N ALA A 45 -9.03 -1.41 -11.65
CA ALA A 45 -9.55 -1.99 -12.88
C ALA A 45 -10.53 -1.07 -13.64
N ASP A 46 -11.21 -0.18 -12.92
CA ASP A 46 -12.07 0.86 -13.48
C ASP A 46 -11.28 2.06 -14.06
N GLY A 47 -9.96 2.06 -13.90
CA GLY A 47 -9.07 3.09 -14.38
C GLY A 47 -8.80 4.22 -13.38
N GLN A 48 -9.36 4.18 -12.17
CA GLN A 48 -9.08 5.18 -11.14
C GLN A 48 -7.66 5.00 -10.59
N GLU A 49 -6.97 6.13 -10.39
CA GLU A 49 -5.56 6.18 -9.97
C GLU A 49 -5.46 6.76 -8.56
N TYR A 50 -4.62 6.14 -7.75
CA TYR A 50 -4.41 6.50 -6.35
C TYR A 50 -2.92 6.58 -6.04
N ALA A 51 -2.59 7.38 -5.03
CA ALA A 51 -1.26 7.43 -4.45
C ALA A 51 -1.36 7.43 -2.93
N ILE A 52 -0.65 6.50 -2.27
CA ILE A 52 -0.49 6.49 -0.82
C ILE A 52 0.91 7.01 -0.49
N ALA A 53 0.97 8.07 0.31
CA ALA A 53 2.22 8.65 0.77
C ALA A 53 2.67 8.02 2.08
N PHE A 54 3.91 7.55 2.10
CA PHE A 54 4.62 7.09 3.28
C PHE A 54 5.75 8.08 3.55
N ALA A 55 5.73 8.74 4.71
CA ALA A 55 6.88 9.53 5.16
C ALA A 55 8.15 8.65 5.13
N LYS A 56 9.31 9.19 4.74
CA LYS A 56 10.56 8.43 4.61
C LYS A 56 10.90 7.61 5.85
N GLU A 57 10.63 8.16 7.03
CA GLU A 57 10.87 7.50 8.32
C GLU A 57 10.06 6.20 8.46
N HIS A 58 8.78 6.24 8.10
CA HIS A 58 7.88 5.09 8.18
C HIS A 58 8.10 4.09 7.04
N ALA A 59 8.37 4.60 5.84
CA ALA A 59 8.74 3.76 4.71
C ALA A 59 10.07 3.01 4.97
N GLY A 60 11.03 3.68 5.62
CA GLY A 60 12.31 3.11 6.03
C GLY A 60 12.16 1.87 6.92
N VAL A 61 11.21 1.91 7.85
CA VAL A 61 10.84 0.76 8.69
C VAL A 61 10.25 -0.37 7.84
N LEU A 62 9.33 -0.05 6.93
CA LEU A 62 8.74 -1.02 6.01
C LEU A 62 9.80 -1.72 5.16
N LEU A 63 10.80 -1.01 4.65
CA LEU A 63 11.84 -1.59 3.78
C LEU A 63 12.91 -2.38 4.52
N ALA A 64 13.08 -2.10 5.81
CA ALA A 64 13.96 -2.86 6.68
C ALA A 64 13.28 -4.15 7.18
N ASP A 65 11.96 -4.27 6.99
CA ASP A 65 11.20 -5.45 7.39
C ASP A 65 11.46 -6.60 6.41
N GLU A 66 12.03 -7.70 6.92
CA GLU A 66 12.29 -8.91 6.14
C GLU A 66 11.01 -9.46 5.48
N ARG A 67 9.83 -9.21 6.07
CA ARG A 67 8.54 -9.66 5.56
C ARG A 67 8.12 -8.96 4.27
N THR A 68 8.73 -7.82 3.93
CA THR A 68 8.44 -7.10 2.68
C THR A 68 9.42 -7.41 1.56
N LYS A 69 10.41 -8.29 1.80
CA LYS A 69 11.36 -8.73 0.77
C LYS A 69 10.74 -9.69 -0.23
N GLU A 70 9.71 -10.42 0.19
CA GLU A 70 8.85 -11.24 -0.65
C GLU A 70 7.55 -10.48 -0.97
N PRO A 71 6.81 -10.86 -2.03
CA PRO A 71 5.49 -10.31 -2.30
C PRO A 71 4.56 -10.41 -1.08
N PHE A 72 3.89 -9.31 -0.75
CA PHE A 72 2.96 -9.22 0.38
C PHE A 72 1.63 -8.63 -0.07
N ALA A 73 0.61 -8.69 0.78
CA ALA A 73 -0.68 -8.06 0.50
C ALA A 73 -0.82 -6.74 1.27
N MET A 74 -1.51 -5.76 0.69
CA MET A 74 -1.82 -4.49 1.32
C MET A 74 -3.34 -4.35 1.47
N LEU A 75 -3.81 -4.17 2.70
CA LEU A 75 -5.22 -3.91 3.02
C LEU A 75 -5.37 -2.44 3.39
N ILE A 76 -6.24 -1.72 2.68
CA ILE A 76 -6.54 -0.31 2.90
C ILE A 76 -7.98 -0.19 3.40
N THR A 77 -8.19 0.53 4.50
CA THR A 77 -9.50 0.70 5.12
C THR A 77 -9.59 2.03 5.86
N ALA A 78 -10.80 2.57 6.01
CA ALA A 78 -11.05 3.71 6.90
C ALA A 78 -11.22 3.29 8.38
N GLN A 79 -11.28 1.99 8.67
CA GLN A 79 -11.52 1.50 10.01
C GLN A 79 -10.25 1.53 10.88
N PRO A 80 -10.39 1.68 12.21
CA PRO A 80 -9.26 1.65 13.13
C PRO A 80 -8.54 0.30 13.14
N LEU A 81 -7.22 0.29 13.40
CA LEU A 81 -6.40 -0.93 13.45
C LEU A 81 -6.79 -1.96 14.54
N ALA A 82 -7.69 -1.59 15.44
CA ALA A 82 -8.21 -2.47 16.50
C ALA A 82 -9.60 -3.05 16.16
N ALA A 83 -10.08 -2.90 14.92
CA ALA A 83 -11.36 -3.44 14.51
C ALA A 83 -11.34 -4.98 14.55
N GLU A 84 -12.46 -5.57 15.00
CA GLU A 84 -12.64 -7.03 15.02
C GLU A 84 -12.74 -7.62 13.61
N GLU A 85 -13.30 -6.84 12.68
CA GLU A 85 -13.40 -7.17 11.27
C GLU A 85 -13.18 -5.91 10.45
N TYR A 86 -12.41 -6.02 9.35
CA TYR A 86 -12.23 -4.94 8.40
C TYR A 86 -13.27 -5.06 7.29
N SER A 87 -14.18 -4.09 7.19
CA SER A 87 -15.15 -3.97 6.09
C SER A 87 -15.86 -2.60 6.10
N PRO A 88 -15.87 -1.83 4.98
CA PRO A 88 -15.25 -2.15 3.70
C PRO A 88 -13.72 -1.98 3.71
N TYR A 89 -13.04 -2.67 2.80
CA TYR A 89 -11.60 -2.53 2.55
C TYR A 89 -11.25 -2.78 1.08
N LEU A 90 -10.12 -2.24 0.66
CA LEU A 90 -9.43 -2.59 -0.57
C LEU A 90 -8.27 -3.54 -0.25
N LEU A 91 -8.19 -4.67 -0.93
CA LEU A 91 -7.07 -5.61 -0.81
C LEU A 91 -6.29 -5.66 -2.12
N ILE A 92 -5.02 -5.30 -2.03
CA ILE A 92 -4.06 -5.39 -3.12
C ILE A 92 -3.15 -6.58 -2.85
N SER A 93 -3.13 -7.55 -3.75
CA SER A 93 -2.27 -8.73 -3.66
C SER A 93 -0.95 -8.52 -4.39
N ASP A 94 0.07 -9.29 -3.99
CA ASP A 94 1.36 -9.38 -4.71
C ASP A 94 2.14 -8.05 -4.81
N VAL A 95 1.97 -7.18 -3.81
CA VAL A 95 2.74 -5.94 -3.67
C VAL A 95 4.21 -6.28 -3.47
N VAL A 96 5.08 -5.63 -4.25
CA VAL A 96 6.54 -5.74 -4.11
C VAL A 96 7.14 -4.36 -3.89
N LEU A 97 7.86 -4.21 -2.77
CA LEU A 97 8.65 -3.02 -2.47
C LEU A 97 9.98 -3.10 -3.22
N LYS A 98 10.03 -2.55 -4.45
CA LYS A 98 11.27 -2.46 -5.22
C LYS A 98 11.96 -1.12 -4.98
N LYS A 99 13.18 -1.16 -4.46
CA LYS A 99 14.06 0.02 -4.40
C LYS A 99 14.35 0.50 -5.82
N HIS A 100 13.82 1.65 -6.20
CA HIS A 100 14.19 2.25 -7.48
C HIS A 100 15.61 2.84 -7.34
N PRO A 101 16.59 2.48 -8.21
CA PRO A 101 17.99 2.91 -8.06
C PRO A 101 18.19 4.43 -8.09
N LYS A 102 17.23 5.16 -8.69
CA LYS A 102 17.24 6.64 -8.80
C LYS A 102 16.44 7.37 -7.71
N ALA A 103 15.68 6.63 -6.89
CA ALA A 103 15.19 7.18 -5.63
C ALA A 103 16.44 7.29 -4.76
N GLY A 104 16.92 8.52 -4.51
CA GLY A 104 18.09 8.71 -3.66
C GLY A 104 17.70 8.34 -2.24
N TRP A 105 17.95 7.08 -1.86
CA TRP A 105 17.75 6.57 -0.51
C TRP A 105 18.70 7.26 0.45
#